data_AF-A0A941YKJ9-F1
#
_entry.id   AF-A0A941YKJ9-F1
#
_cell.length_a   1.000
_cell.length_b   1.000
_cell.length_c   1.000
_cell.angle_alpha   90.00
_cell.angle_beta   90.00
_cell.angle_gamma   90.00
#
_symmetry.space_group_name_H-M   'P 1'
#
loop_
_entity.id
_entity.type
_entity.pdbx_description
1 polymer ?
#
loop_
_entity_poly.entity_id
_entity_poly.type
_entity_poly.pdbx_seq_one_letter_code
_entity_poly.pdbx_strand_id
1 'polypeptide(L)'
;MDVRVYRLNDRGWVTYSKRTGGVNVKDSIIEEGGFLITNAGQIRVGLSKFLVSDPLGLNEVGDVVGSSRVDNSTFLRGFLYRRGVNYDLNDITFDRHGWILSSAQAINEERWIAATAIKGNQYVAFLLRPLVQGSIRRAAKIACSHVYDGIVGAKTKA
;
A
#
# COMPACT_ATOMS: atom_id res chain seq x y z
N MET A 1 13.27 14.72 16.64
CA MET A 1 12.88 14.23 15.30
C MET A 1 12.28 12.85 15.51
N ASP A 2 11.07 12.61 15.03
CA ASP A 2 10.40 11.32 15.21
C ASP A 2 10.70 10.40 14.02
N VAL A 3 11.11 9.18 14.31
CA VAL A 3 11.43 8.12 13.34
C VAL A 3 10.76 6.85 13.85
N ARG A 4 9.89 6.25 13.03
CA ARG A 4 9.22 5.00 13.36
C ARG A 4 9.64 3.90 12.41
N VAL A 5 10.17 2.81 12.93
CA VAL A 5 10.53 1.62 12.16
C VAL A 5 9.33 0.66 12.11
N TYR A 6 9.05 0.09 10.94
CA TYR A 6 7.90 -0.77 10.71
C TYR A 6 8.27 -2.24 10.48
N ARG A 7 9.18 -2.52 9.53
CA ARG A 7 9.55 -3.89 9.14
C ARG A 7 11.03 -4.00 8.84
N LEU A 8 11.58 -5.18 9.13
CA LEU A 8 12.89 -5.68 8.70
C LEU A 8 12.64 -7.01 7.97
N ASN A 9 13.33 -7.23 6.85
CA ASN A 9 13.31 -8.52 6.13
C ASN A 9 14.67 -9.24 6.25
N ASP A 10 14.76 -10.49 5.80
CA ASP A 10 15.96 -11.33 5.94
C ASP A 10 17.14 -10.84 5.08
N ARG A 11 16.89 -9.95 4.11
CA ARG A 11 17.93 -9.21 3.36
C ARG A 11 18.52 -8.02 4.11
N GLY A 12 18.04 -7.73 5.33
CA GLY A 12 18.49 -6.58 6.10
C GLY A 12 17.83 -5.25 5.68
N TRP A 13 16.79 -5.30 4.85
CA TRP A 13 16.10 -4.08 4.40
C TRP A 13 15.06 -3.66 5.41
N VAL A 14 14.94 -2.34 5.63
CA VAL A 14 14.07 -1.79 6.66
C VAL A 14 13.11 -0.77 6.09
N THR A 15 11.84 -0.88 6.46
CA THR A 15 10.84 0.17 6.24
C THR A 15 10.68 1.03 7.48
N TYR A 16 10.59 2.34 7.30
CA TYR A 16 10.44 3.29 8.38
C TYR A 16 9.81 4.58 7.89
N SER A 17 9.19 5.37 8.76
CA SER A 17 8.81 6.75 8.48
C SER A 17 9.72 7.71 9.24
N LYS A 18 9.91 8.91 8.69
CA LYS A 18 10.53 10.03 9.40
C LYS A 18 9.92 11.34 8.99
N ARG A 19 9.97 12.32 9.89
CA ARG A 19 9.66 13.71 9.53
C ARG A 19 10.60 14.19 8.43
N THR A 20 10.07 14.53 7.27
CA THR A 20 10.80 15.24 6.22
C THR A 20 10.64 16.74 6.49
N GLY A 21 11.73 17.49 6.52
CA GLY A 21 11.73 18.90 6.95
C GLY A 21 11.00 19.88 6.02
N GLY A 22 10.20 19.41 5.06
CA GLY A 22 9.35 20.26 4.25
C GLY A 22 8.19 20.75 5.09
N VAL A 23 8.16 22.04 5.40
CA VAL A 23 6.91 22.68 5.78
C VAL A 23 6.23 23.00 4.46
N ASN A 24 5.12 22.32 4.15
CA ASN A 24 4.26 22.84 3.09
C ASN A 24 3.62 24.12 3.65
N VAL A 25 4.17 25.27 3.25
CA VAL A 25 3.89 26.60 3.81
C VAL A 25 2.41 27.00 3.66
N LYS A 26 1.64 26.27 2.84
CA LYS A 26 0.19 26.49 2.71
C LYS A 26 -0.66 25.83 3.81
N ASP A 27 -0.23 24.74 4.45
CA ASP A 27 -1.14 23.92 5.27
C ASP A 27 -0.62 23.52 6.66
N SER A 28 0.61 23.91 7.07
CA SER A 28 1.22 23.52 8.36
C SER A 28 1.27 22.00 8.61
N ILE A 29 1.18 21.19 7.56
CA ILE A 29 1.23 19.73 7.67
C ILE A 29 2.68 19.33 7.91
N ILE A 30 2.91 18.63 9.01
CA ILE A 30 4.17 17.96 9.28
C ILE A 30 4.30 16.83 8.25
N GLU A 31 5.27 16.92 7.34
CA GLU A 31 5.52 15.84 6.40
C GLU A 31 6.18 14.67 7.12
N GLU A 32 5.51 13.53 7.17
CA GLU A 32 6.09 12.26 7.65
C GLU A 32 6.18 11.28 6.47
N GLY A 33 7.35 11.21 5.84
CA GLY A 33 7.57 10.37 4.67
C GLY A 33 7.95 8.94 5.05
N GLY A 34 7.34 7.98 4.37
CA GLY A 34 7.72 6.57 4.39
C GLY A 34 8.94 6.28 3.52
N PHE A 35 9.81 5.42 4.00
CA PHE A 35 11.06 5.03 3.36
C PHE A 35 11.33 3.54 3.46
N LEU A 36 12.05 3.03 2.46
CA LEU A 36 12.72 1.73 2.46
C LEU A 36 14.24 1.98 2.40
N ILE A 37 15.01 1.42 3.34
CA ILE A 37 16.47 1.40 3.25
C ILE A 37 16.92 0.02 2.77
N THR A 38 17.83 0.03 1.80
CA THR A 38 18.45 -1.15 1.20
C THR A 38 19.96 -0.95 1.12
N ASN A 39 20.69 -1.95 0.64
CA ASN A 39 22.12 -1.84 0.36
C ASN A 39 22.44 -0.78 -0.72
N ALA A 40 21.49 -0.45 -1.58
CA ALA A 40 21.63 0.60 -2.60
C ALA A 40 21.29 2.00 -2.06
N GLY A 41 20.90 2.11 -0.79
CA GLY A 41 20.52 3.36 -0.15
C GLY A 41 19.03 3.45 0.18
N GLN A 42 18.57 4.68 0.38
CA GLN A 42 17.23 5.01 0.86
C GLN A 42 16.29 5.39 -0.28
N ILE A 43 15.11 4.77 -0.29
CA ILE A 43 14.07 4.97 -1.30
C ILE A 43 12.82 5.51 -0.60
N ARG A 44 12.21 6.58 -1.14
CA ARG A 44 10.92 7.08 -0.63
C ARG A 44 9.77 6.25 -1.20
N VAL A 45 8.83 5.85 -0.35
CA VAL A 45 7.67 5.03 -0.71
C VAL A 45 6.37 5.72 -0.28
N GLY A 46 5.29 5.45 -1.00
CA GLY A 46 4.00 6.15 -0.86
C GLY A 46 3.59 6.90 -2.13
N LEU A 47 2.34 7.36 -2.16
CA LEU A 47 1.67 7.85 -3.37
C LEU A 47 1.95 9.33 -3.65
N SER A 48 2.35 10.10 -2.64
CA SER A 48 2.71 11.52 -2.79
C SER A 48 4.12 11.75 -2.27
N LYS A 49 4.92 12.54 -3.00
CA LYS A 49 6.28 12.95 -2.60
C LYS A 49 6.34 13.89 -1.40
N PHE A 50 5.21 14.51 -1.06
CA PHE A 50 5.13 15.58 -0.06
C PHE A 50 4.24 15.24 1.12
N LEU A 51 3.43 14.17 1.03
CA LEU A 51 2.47 13.84 2.06
C LEU A 51 2.89 12.60 2.86
N VAL A 52 2.12 12.38 3.93
CA VAL A 52 2.33 11.31 4.90
C VAL A 52 2.24 9.93 4.23
N SER A 53 3.18 9.05 4.56
CA SER A 53 3.09 7.63 4.22
C SER A 53 3.70 6.73 5.30
N ASP A 54 2.98 5.65 5.60
CA ASP A 54 3.40 4.61 6.54
C ASP A 54 3.66 3.31 5.77
N PRO A 55 4.91 2.87 5.61
CA PRO A 55 5.28 1.64 4.91
C PRO A 55 5.16 0.43 5.84
N LEU A 56 3.93 -0.06 6.02
CA LEU A 56 3.58 -1.04 7.03
C LEU A 56 4.07 -2.46 6.75
N GLY A 57 4.20 -2.86 5.48
CA GLY A 57 4.57 -4.21 5.07
C GLY A 57 5.76 -4.23 4.11
N LEU A 58 6.60 -5.25 4.23
CA LEU A 58 7.77 -5.50 3.39
C LEU A 58 7.90 -7.02 3.19
N ASN A 59 8.11 -7.46 1.95
CA ASN A 59 8.50 -8.83 1.63
C ASN A 59 9.99 -8.93 1.29
N GLU A 60 10.50 -10.13 1.07
CA GLU A 60 11.93 -10.36 0.84
C GLU A 60 12.41 -9.68 -0.43
N VAL A 61 11.61 -9.69 -1.50
CA VAL A 61 11.99 -9.11 -2.80
C VAL A 61 11.88 -7.57 -2.85
N GLY A 62 11.52 -6.92 -1.75
CA GLY A 62 11.51 -5.45 -1.62
C GLY A 62 10.23 -4.78 -2.09
N ASP A 63 9.15 -5.54 -2.25
CA ASP A 63 7.83 -4.95 -2.42
C ASP A 63 7.36 -4.42 -1.06
N VAL A 64 6.89 -3.18 -1.04
CA VAL A 64 6.45 -2.49 0.19
C VAL A 64 4.98 -2.15 0.05
N VAL A 65 4.21 -2.38 1.10
CA VAL A 65 2.81 -1.95 1.17
C VAL A 65 2.59 -1.06 2.37
N GLY A 66 1.54 -0.25 2.34
CA GLY A 66 1.25 0.66 3.42
C GLY A 66 0.04 1.53 3.17
N SER A 67 -0.01 2.65 3.89
CA SER A 67 -1.00 3.71 3.72
C SER A 67 -0.32 5.01 3.33
N SER A 68 -0.99 5.83 2.52
CA SER A 68 -0.47 7.13 2.09
C SER A 68 -1.60 8.13 1.92
N ARG A 69 -1.33 9.38 2.29
CA ARG A 69 -2.18 10.51 1.86
C ARG A 69 -1.84 10.87 0.42
N VAL A 70 -2.86 10.99 -0.41
CA VAL A 70 -2.73 11.38 -1.83
C VAL A 70 -2.98 12.87 -2.06
N ASP A 71 -3.67 13.52 -1.13
CA ASP A 71 -4.05 14.92 -1.16
C ASP A 71 -4.18 15.47 0.28
N ASN A 72 -4.71 16.69 0.42
CA ASN A 72 -4.98 17.33 1.70
C ASN A 72 -6.19 16.73 2.44
N SER A 73 -6.79 15.65 1.94
CA SER A 73 -7.86 14.96 2.66
C SER A 73 -7.31 14.18 3.86
N THR A 74 -8.20 13.85 4.79
CA THR A 74 -7.91 12.95 5.91
C THR A 74 -7.97 11.48 5.49
N PHE A 75 -8.36 11.17 4.26
CA PHE A 75 -8.52 9.81 3.79
C PHE A 75 -7.19 9.22 3.32
N LEU A 76 -6.82 8.11 3.95
CA LEU A 76 -5.66 7.32 3.54
C LEU A 76 -6.03 6.39 2.36
N ARG A 77 -5.02 6.10 1.55
CA ARG A 77 -5.08 5.16 0.43
C ARG A 77 -4.02 4.08 0.63
N GLY A 78 -4.42 2.83 0.47
CA GLY A 78 -3.49 1.71 0.46
C GLY A 78 -2.58 1.79 -0.76
N PHE A 79 -1.27 1.60 -0.58
CA PHE A 79 -0.30 1.62 -1.68
C PHE A 79 0.51 0.33 -1.77
N LEU A 80 1.07 0.09 -2.96
CA LEU A 80 2.10 -0.90 -3.24
C LEU A 80 3.27 -0.23 -3.94
N TYR A 81 4.46 -0.25 -3.34
CA TYR A 81 5.72 0.02 -4.02
C TYR A 81 6.29 -1.29 -4.56
N ARG A 82 6.55 -1.36 -5.87
CA ARG A 82 7.10 -2.53 -6.54
C ARG A 82 7.98 -2.11 -7.70
N ARG A 83 9.21 -2.64 -7.75
CA ARG A 83 10.18 -2.39 -8.83
C ARG A 83 10.36 -0.90 -9.18
N GLY A 84 10.50 -0.05 -8.16
CA GLY A 84 10.73 1.38 -8.36
C GLY A 84 9.46 2.23 -8.55
N VAL A 85 8.27 1.62 -8.58
CA VAL A 85 7.01 2.33 -8.87
C VAL A 85 6.05 2.20 -7.69
N ASN A 86 5.43 3.32 -7.29
CA ASN A 86 4.34 3.36 -6.32
C ASN A 86 2.99 3.27 -7.05
N TYR A 87 2.15 2.32 -6.63
CA TYR A 87 0.81 2.11 -7.15
C TYR A 87 -0.22 2.36 -6.05
N ASP A 88 -1.29 3.09 -6.37
CA ASP A 88 -2.48 3.10 -5.52
C ASP A 88 -3.21 1.76 -5.70
N LEU A 89 -3.40 1.01 -4.62
CA LEU A 89 -4.15 -0.25 -4.68
C LEU A 89 -5.57 -0.02 -5.17
N ASN A 90 -6.12 1.16 -4.96
CA ASN A 90 -7.42 1.54 -5.47
C ASN A 90 -7.46 1.71 -7.01
N ASP A 91 -6.33 1.83 -7.68
CA ASP A 91 -6.29 1.95 -9.14
C ASP A 91 -6.02 0.60 -9.82
N ILE A 92 -5.38 -0.33 -9.10
CA ILE A 92 -4.96 -1.62 -9.63
C ILE A 92 -5.73 -2.82 -9.08
N THR A 93 -6.69 -2.62 -8.17
CA THR A 93 -7.55 -3.69 -7.64
C THR A 93 -8.96 -3.69 -8.26
N PHE A 94 -9.31 -4.82 -8.87
CA PHE A 94 -10.65 -5.11 -9.44
C PHE A 94 -11.62 -5.62 -8.36
N ASP A 95 -12.92 -5.56 -8.65
CA ASP A 95 -14.02 -6.14 -7.84
C ASP A 95 -14.08 -5.68 -6.37
N ARG A 96 -13.71 -4.42 -6.10
CA ARG A 96 -13.81 -3.84 -4.75
C ARG A 96 -15.24 -3.55 -4.28
N HIS A 97 -16.27 -3.74 -5.11
CA HIS A 97 -17.69 -3.50 -4.74
C HIS A 97 -17.99 -2.15 -4.05
N GLY A 98 -17.25 -1.10 -4.44
CA GLY A 98 -17.37 0.25 -3.88
C GLY A 98 -16.63 0.48 -2.55
N TRP A 99 -15.83 -0.49 -2.09
CA TRP A 99 -14.91 -0.33 -0.97
C TRP A 99 -13.66 0.43 -1.39
N ILE A 100 -13.18 1.32 -0.52
CA ILE A 100 -11.92 2.04 -0.68
C ILE A 100 -10.88 1.33 0.18
N LEU A 101 -9.79 0.86 -0.42
CA LEU A 101 -8.64 0.29 0.31
C LEU A 101 -7.90 1.43 0.98
N SER A 102 -8.03 1.56 2.30
CA SER A 102 -7.48 2.67 3.08
C SER A 102 -6.09 2.39 3.61
N SER A 103 -5.73 1.13 3.81
CA SER A 103 -4.41 0.71 4.28
C SER A 103 -4.09 -0.71 3.83
N ALA A 104 -2.84 -0.99 3.48
CA ALA A 104 -2.32 -2.33 3.31
C ALA A 104 -1.34 -2.65 4.45
N GLN A 105 -1.67 -3.67 5.25
CA GLN A 105 -1.05 -3.96 6.54
C GLN A 105 0.10 -4.97 6.45
N ALA A 106 0.01 -5.88 5.48
CA ALA A 106 1.02 -6.92 5.29
C ALA A 106 1.06 -7.36 3.83
N ILE A 107 2.24 -7.85 3.43
CA ILE A 107 2.48 -8.51 2.16
C ILE A 107 3.35 -9.75 2.43
N ASN A 108 3.09 -10.84 1.71
CA ASN A 108 3.94 -12.05 1.75
C ASN A 108 4.74 -12.22 0.44
N GLU A 109 5.49 -13.32 0.33
CA GLU A 109 6.33 -13.60 -0.84
C GLU A 109 5.54 -13.88 -2.13
N GLU A 110 4.34 -14.43 -2.01
CA GLU A 110 3.40 -14.58 -3.13
C GLU A 110 2.72 -13.25 -3.51
N ARG A 111 3.06 -12.14 -2.87
CA ARG A 111 2.45 -10.80 -3.04
C ARG A 111 0.96 -10.77 -2.72
N TRP A 112 0.52 -11.64 -1.83
CA TRP A 112 -0.79 -11.50 -1.22
C TRP A 112 -0.74 -10.36 -0.23
N ILE A 113 -1.76 -9.51 -0.23
CA ILE A 113 -1.80 -8.30 0.58
C ILE A 113 -3.01 -8.37 1.51
N ALA A 114 -2.77 -8.30 2.81
CA ALA A 114 -3.83 -8.05 3.78
C ALA A 114 -4.09 -6.55 3.85
N ALA A 115 -5.32 -6.13 3.59
CA ALA A 115 -5.69 -4.72 3.53
C ALA A 115 -6.93 -4.44 4.38
N THR A 116 -7.04 -3.19 4.84
CA THR A 116 -8.26 -2.63 5.42
C THR A 116 -8.96 -1.82 4.35
N ALA A 117 -10.28 -2.03 4.22
CA ALA A 117 -11.12 -1.25 3.32
C ALA A 117 -12.26 -0.56 4.08
N ILE A 118 -12.70 0.57 3.56
CA ILE A 118 -13.77 1.39 4.15
C ILE A 118 -14.88 1.68 3.14
N LYS A 119 -16.13 1.70 3.63
CA LYS A 119 -17.32 2.16 2.93
C LYS A 119 -18.27 2.82 3.93
N GLY A 120 -18.41 4.14 3.85
CA GLY A 120 -19.07 4.92 4.91
C GLY A 120 -18.26 4.80 6.22
N ASN A 121 -18.90 4.39 7.31
CA ASN A 121 -18.25 4.16 8.61
C ASN A 121 -17.87 2.69 8.86
N GLN A 122 -18.09 1.81 7.88
CA GLN A 122 -17.78 0.39 8.03
C GLN A 122 -16.34 0.12 7.57
N TYR A 123 -15.62 -0.69 8.34
CA TYR A 123 -14.30 -1.21 8.01
C TYR A 123 -14.36 -2.73 7.83
N VAL A 124 -13.66 -3.25 6.83
CA VAL A 124 -13.54 -4.71 6.58
C VAL A 124 -12.12 -5.07 6.17
N ALA A 125 -11.76 -6.34 6.37
CA ALA A 125 -10.52 -6.89 5.86
C ALA A 125 -10.68 -7.37 4.41
N PHE A 126 -9.67 -7.13 3.60
CA PHE A 126 -9.52 -7.66 2.24
C PHE A 126 -8.25 -8.51 2.18
N LEU A 127 -8.33 -9.62 1.46
CA LEU A 127 -7.15 -10.33 0.99
C LEU A 127 -7.02 -10.07 -0.51
N LEU A 128 -5.97 -9.34 -0.90
CA LEU A 128 -5.69 -9.06 -2.30
C LEU A 128 -4.70 -10.09 -2.83
N ARG A 129 -4.96 -10.63 -4.02
CA ARG A 129 -4.08 -11.59 -4.68
C ARG A 129 -3.63 -11.08 -6.04
N PRO A 130 -2.40 -11.36 -6.49
CA PRO A 130 -1.98 -11.05 -7.84
C PRO A 130 -2.86 -11.76 -8.87
N LEU A 131 -3.12 -11.10 -10.00
CA LEU A 131 -3.57 -11.79 -11.20
C LEU A 131 -2.53 -12.83 -11.62
N VAL A 132 -2.92 -14.10 -11.67
CA VAL A 132 -2.16 -15.13 -12.37
C VAL A 132 -2.52 -15.04 -13.85
N GLN A 133 -1.54 -14.87 -14.72
CA GLN A 133 -1.76 -14.75 -16.16
C GLN A 133 -2.51 -16.00 -16.67
N GLY A 134 -3.74 -15.82 -17.17
CA GLY A 134 -4.64 -16.91 -17.58
C GLY A 134 -5.92 -17.08 -16.76
N SER A 135 -6.07 -16.40 -15.61
CA SER A 135 -7.25 -16.53 -14.73
C SER A 135 -8.45 -15.65 -15.11
N ILE A 136 -8.52 -15.11 -16.34
CA ILE A 136 -9.68 -14.31 -16.81
C ILE A 136 -10.91 -15.18 -17.16
N ARG A 137 -11.10 -16.31 -16.47
CA ARG A 137 -12.34 -17.09 -16.54
C ARG A 137 -12.83 -17.40 -15.13
N ARG A 138 -13.80 -16.58 -14.72
CA ARG A 138 -14.60 -16.64 -13.48
C ARG A 138 -13.82 -16.32 -12.21
N ALA A 139 -14.17 -15.20 -11.59
CA ALA A 139 -13.94 -14.93 -10.18
C ALA A 139 -14.24 -16.19 -9.38
N ALA A 140 -13.21 -16.78 -8.79
CA ALA A 140 -13.38 -17.85 -7.82
C ALA A 140 -14.04 -17.21 -6.60
N LYS A 141 -15.35 -17.43 -6.45
CA LYS A 141 -16.03 -17.32 -5.16
C LYS A 141 -15.28 -18.23 -4.19
N ILE A 142 -14.40 -17.70 -3.36
CA ILE A 142 -14.13 -18.30 -2.06
C ILE A 142 -15.16 -17.70 -1.11
N ALA A 143 -16.24 -18.45 -0.91
CA ALA A 143 -17.19 -18.17 0.14
C ALA A 143 -16.53 -18.54 1.48
N CYS A 144 -16.17 -17.54 2.26
CA CYS A 144 -16.23 -17.62 3.73
C CYS A 144 -16.47 -16.20 4.27
N SER A 145 -17.35 -16.11 5.26
CA SER A 145 -17.98 -14.90 5.76
C SER A 145 -16.97 -13.80 6.15
N HIS A 146 -17.15 -12.59 5.58
CA HIS A 146 -16.46 -11.33 5.88
C HIS A 146 -15.04 -11.08 5.33
N VAL A 147 -14.52 -11.93 4.43
CA VAL A 147 -13.29 -11.63 3.68
C VAL A 147 -13.67 -11.38 2.22
N TYR A 148 -13.45 -10.16 1.72
CA TYR A 148 -13.59 -9.87 0.29
C TYR A 148 -12.25 -10.14 -0.41
N ASP A 149 -12.28 -10.97 -1.47
CA ASP A 149 -11.14 -11.22 -2.35
C ASP A 149 -11.05 -10.09 -3.39
N GLY A 150 -9.89 -9.43 -3.47
CA GLY A 150 -9.59 -8.43 -4.49
C GLY A 150 -8.45 -8.88 -5.40
N ILE A 151 -8.48 -8.48 -6.67
CA ILE A 151 -7.51 -8.95 -7.66
C ILE A 151 -6.64 -7.78 -8.13
N VAL A 152 -5.30 -7.91 -8.05
CA VAL A 152 -4.34 -6.86 -8.42
C VAL A 152 -3.79 -7.05 -9.84
N GLY A 153 -3.95 -6.05 -10.73
CA GLY A 153 -3.34 -6.04 -12.06
C GLY A 153 -3.41 -4.71 -12.82
N ALA A 154 -2.54 -4.56 -13.84
CA ALA A 154 -2.51 -3.39 -14.70
C ALA A 154 -3.64 -3.44 -15.75
N LYS A 155 -4.32 -2.31 -16.00
CA LYS A 155 -5.21 -2.18 -17.17
C LYS A 155 -4.36 -2.30 -18.43
N THR A 156 -4.54 -3.36 -19.22
CA THR A 156 -4.22 -3.29 -20.64
C THR A 156 -5.27 -2.39 -21.28
N LYS A 157 -4.84 -1.25 -21.83
CA LYS A 157 -5.69 -0.48 -22.76
C LYS A 157 -6.07 -1.41 -23.91
N ALA A 158 -7.37 -1.52 -24.19
CA ALA A 158 -7.85 -1.99 -25.49
C ALA A 158 -7.51 -0.96 -26.55
#